data_AF-A0A0F9AWZ8-F1
#
_entry.id   AF-A0A0F9AWZ8-F1
#
_cell.length_a   1.000
_cell.length_b   1.000
_cell.length_c   1.000
_cell.angle_alpha   90.00
_cell.angle_beta   90.00
_cell.angle_gamma   90.00
#
_symmetry.space_group_name_H-M   'P 1'
#
loop_
_entity.id
_entity.type
_entity.pdbx_description
1 polymer ?
#
loop_
_entity_poly.entity_id
_entity_poly.type
_entity_poly.pdbx_seq_one_letter_code
_entity_poly.pdbx_strand_id
1 'polypeptide(L)'
;GGAGFINVISDLDGHRKVVQMYDADVNEVRMYQSISPSSINTIEFWVRSTDTSKTIYLYLYEGGIGGTIIIGAFIYVDRFGWNDGGGNIYVLDPALDNTWYHWRWDINQSSNTFDWYIDGVLVSNNGSFLNPITTGIDTLSFKSNLATYSDYSLYVDAIGYSWDSDYNVEDNLNAYGREVMDEGDVGWGTDIIPYSIGIRGEYANHKKYLELYDDSDTDFYRATNSFEDDLVGGNPTGWSVNEAGGTIDVIASEAGHRKVVELDDTNGGAKLLFQKSNIVAGSSTGFMELWYRKDSNNEYSSVRIGETSLFPGSITVYFKIDGRIWYQATNIRAYVANTWYHLKWIWTDLGGAGRNVDFYVDGVLEGTPATDGADLDFPVDLRFGQVVGFGGFYT
;
A
#
# COMPACT_ATOMS: atom_id res chain seq x y z
N GLY A 1 15.44 -19.50 51.01
CA GLY A 1 14.99 -18.86 49.76
C GLY A 1 14.11 -19.86 49.04
N GLY A 2 13.01 -19.41 48.43
CA GLY A 2 12.24 -20.29 47.55
C GLY A 2 13.10 -20.67 46.35
N ALA A 3 12.94 -21.90 45.85
CA ALA A 3 13.55 -22.29 44.59
C ALA A 3 13.02 -21.37 43.47
N GLY A 4 13.85 -21.11 42.46
CA GLY A 4 13.40 -20.47 41.22
C GLY A 4 12.21 -21.23 40.60
N PHE A 5 11.48 -20.59 39.70
CA PHE A 5 10.29 -21.19 39.09
C PHE A 5 10.17 -20.86 37.60
N ILE A 6 9.35 -21.67 36.91
CA ILE A 6 8.92 -21.43 35.54
C ILE A 6 7.40 -21.43 35.54
N ASN A 7 6.78 -20.38 34.99
CA ASN A 7 5.33 -20.26 34.91
C ASN A 7 4.92 -19.54 33.63
N VAL A 8 3.67 -19.73 33.18
CA VAL A 8 3.06 -18.93 32.13
C VAL A 8 2.21 -17.83 32.77
N ILE A 9 2.56 -16.57 32.52
CA ILE A 9 1.81 -15.40 32.95
C ILE A 9 0.85 -14.93 31.86
N SER A 10 -0.24 -14.29 32.25
CA SER A 10 -1.31 -13.94 31.30
C SER A 10 -0.88 -12.87 30.29
N ASP A 11 -0.13 -11.87 30.77
CA ASP A 11 0.29 -10.70 30.00
C ASP A 11 1.55 -10.08 30.63
N LEU A 12 2.43 -9.52 29.79
CA LEU A 12 3.52 -8.63 30.20
C LEU A 12 3.85 -7.66 29.06
N ASP A 13 3.62 -6.37 29.27
CA ASP A 13 3.93 -5.29 28.33
C ASP A 13 3.38 -5.54 26.91
N GLY A 14 2.14 -6.04 26.83
CA GLY A 14 1.44 -6.29 25.57
C GLY A 14 1.66 -7.69 24.97
N HIS A 15 2.61 -8.47 25.50
CA HIS A 15 2.79 -9.87 25.16
C HIS A 15 1.86 -10.75 26.01
N ARG A 16 1.12 -11.69 25.39
CA ARG A 16 0.14 -12.54 26.09
C ARG A 16 0.65 -13.97 26.20
N LYS A 17 0.34 -14.65 27.30
CA LYS A 17 0.75 -16.04 27.57
C LYS A 17 2.27 -16.24 27.56
N VAL A 18 2.97 -15.31 28.19
CA VAL A 18 4.43 -15.26 28.29
C VAL A 18 4.95 -16.31 29.28
N VAL A 19 6.06 -16.98 28.94
CA VAL A 19 6.80 -17.81 29.91
C VAL A 19 7.69 -16.91 30.75
N GLN A 20 7.50 -16.92 32.06
CA GLN A 20 8.41 -16.33 33.05
C GLN A 20 9.28 -17.43 33.66
N MET A 21 10.59 -17.20 33.68
CA MET A 21 11.59 -17.98 34.38
C MET A 21 12.23 -17.09 35.45
N TYR A 22 11.85 -17.28 36.71
CA TYR A 22 12.44 -16.53 37.83
C TYR A 22 13.56 -17.34 38.47
N ASP A 23 14.76 -16.79 38.41
CA ASP A 23 15.94 -17.33 39.07
C ASP A 23 16.11 -16.67 40.45
N ALA A 24 15.89 -17.45 41.51
CA ALA A 24 15.86 -16.97 42.89
C ALA A 24 17.17 -17.18 43.66
N ASP A 25 18.06 -18.03 43.15
CA ASP A 25 19.31 -18.39 43.83
C ASP A 25 20.43 -18.65 42.81
N VAL A 26 21.48 -19.37 43.21
CA VAL A 26 22.64 -19.63 42.33
C VAL A 26 22.49 -20.91 41.49
N ASN A 27 21.36 -21.61 41.60
CA ASN A 27 21.03 -22.75 40.76
C ASN A 27 20.37 -22.25 39.48
N GLU A 28 20.70 -22.88 38.36
CA GLU A 28 20.10 -22.49 37.09
C GLU A 28 18.59 -22.81 37.05
N VAL A 29 17.83 -21.94 36.41
CA VAL A 29 16.48 -22.20 35.93
C VAL A 29 16.55 -22.43 34.42
N ARG A 30 15.95 -23.52 33.94
CA ARG A 30 16.05 -23.95 32.54
C ARG A 30 14.72 -24.44 32.00
N MET A 31 14.35 -23.96 30.82
CA MET A 31 13.34 -24.59 29.96
C MET A 31 14.00 -25.07 28.68
N TYR A 32 13.49 -26.16 28.13
CA TYR A 32 13.97 -26.70 26.87
C TYR A 32 12.88 -27.49 26.15
N GLN A 33 13.05 -27.61 24.84
CA GLN A 33 12.21 -28.41 23.97
C GLN A 33 13.08 -29.24 23.03
N SER A 34 12.70 -30.50 22.85
CA SER A 34 13.25 -31.34 21.77
C SER A 34 12.65 -30.93 20.43
N ILE A 35 13.50 -30.76 19.43
CA ILE A 35 13.14 -30.36 18.06
C ILE A 35 13.61 -31.42 17.07
N SER A 36 12.93 -31.56 15.93
CA SER A 36 13.24 -32.61 14.95
C SER A 36 14.33 -32.19 13.97
N PRO A 37 15.36 -33.02 13.75
CA PRO A 37 16.69 -32.58 13.27
C PRO A 37 16.85 -32.37 11.75
N SER A 38 15.85 -32.67 10.91
CA SER A 38 16.14 -32.87 9.47
C SER A 38 16.37 -31.59 8.64
N SER A 39 15.99 -30.40 9.13
CA SER A 39 16.24 -29.14 8.41
C SER A 39 15.94 -27.91 9.28
N ILE A 40 16.69 -27.74 10.37
CA ILE A 40 16.66 -26.47 11.10
C ILE A 40 17.26 -25.40 10.20
N ASN A 41 16.48 -24.38 9.91
CA ASN A 41 16.89 -23.22 9.14
C ASN A 41 16.64 -21.96 9.98
N THR A 42 15.38 -21.57 10.21
CA THR A 42 15.08 -20.37 11.00
C THR A 42 14.42 -20.70 12.33
N ILE A 43 14.89 -20.04 13.40
CA ILE A 43 14.27 -20.00 14.72
C ILE A 43 14.11 -18.54 15.11
N GLU A 44 12.92 -18.14 15.58
CA GLU A 44 12.72 -16.81 16.16
C GLU A 44 11.82 -16.82 17.39
N PHE A 45 12.03 -15.83 18.26
CA PHE A 45 11.29 -15.69 19.52
C PHE A 45 11.48 -14.29 20.10
N TRP A 46 10.58 -13.91 21.02
CA TRP A 46 10.76 -12.73 21.86
C TRP A 46 11.43 -13.10 23.18
N VAL A 47 12.38 -12.28 23.61
CA VAL A 47 13.11 -12.45 24.87
C VAL A 47 13.24 -11.14 25.64
N ARG A 48 13.19 -11.23 26.97
CA ARG A 48 13.37 -10.10 27.88
C ARG A 48 14.04 -10.54 29.18
N SER A 49 14.90 -9.68 29.73
CA SER A 49 15.41 -9.80 31.10
C SER A 49 14.85 -8.70 32.00
N THR A 50 14.71 -8.97 33.30
CA THR A 50 14.60 -7.88 34.30
C THR A 50 15.94 -7.24 34.64
N ASP A 51 17.05 -7.91 34.29
CA ASP A 51 18.42 -7.51 34.61
C ASP A 51 19.38 -8.06 33.53
N THR A 52 19.78 -7.23 32.57
CA THR A 52 20.67 -7.59 31.45
C THR A 52 22.14 -7.62 31.84
N SER A 53 22.48 -7.16 33.05
CA SER A 53 23.84 -7.28 33.57
C SER A 53 24.16 -8.74 33.94
N LYS A 54 23.11 -9.51 34.28
CA LYS A 54 23.16 -10.95 34.58
C LYS A 54 22.97 -11.79 33.31
N THR A 55 23.53 -13.00 33.31
CA THR A 55 23.55 -13.81 32.09
C THR A 55 22.23 -14.50 31.79
N ILE A 56 21.75 -14.33 30.56
CA ILE A 56 20.76 -15.20 29.92
C ILE A 56 21.48 -16.00 28.84
N TYR A 57 21.20 -17.29 28.75
CA TYR A 57 21.71 -18.14 27.67
C TYR A 57 20.57 -18.68 26.81
N LEU A 58 20.78 -18.61 25.50
CA LEU A 58 20.05 -19.39 24.52
C LEU A 58 20.98 -20.37 23.81
N TYR A 59 20.71 -21.66 23.98
CA TYR A 59 21.53 -22.74 23.45
C TYR A 59 20.77 -23.64 22.48
N LEU A 60 21.44 -23.99 21.39
CA LEU A 60 21.09 -25.12 20.54
C LEU A 60 22.04 -26.27 20.83
N TYR A 61 21.50 -27.45 21.09
CA TYR A 61 22.28 -28.65 21.33
C TYR A 61 22.11 -29.70 20.24
N GLU A 62 23.13 -30.53 20.14
CA GLU A 62 23.12 -31.84 19.52
C GLU A 62 23.28 -32.92 20.62
N GLY A 63 22.42 -33.93 20.60
CA GLY A 63 22.44 -35.03 21.57
C GLY A 63 21.67 -34.76 22.86
N GLY A 64 20.70 -33.85 22.84
CA GLY A 64 19.88 -33.53 24.00
C GLY A 64 20.54 -32.56 25.00
N ILE A 65 19.85 -32.33 26.11
CA ILE A 65 20.37 -31.52 27.22
C ILE A 65 21.62 -32.16 27.82
N GLY A 66 22.70 -31.39 27.88
CA GLY A 66 24.02 -31.85 28.33
C GLY A 66 24.88 -32.45 27.21
N GLY A 67 24.35 -32.49 25.97
CA GLY A 67 25.11 -32.81 24.76
C GLY A 67 26.01 -31.65 24.30
N THR A 68 26.38 -31.67 23.03
CA THR A 68 27.25 -30.66 22.42
C THR A 68 26.48 -29.38 22.15
N ILE A 69 26.97 -28.24 22.64
CA ILE A 69 26.39 -26.93 22.31
C ILE A 69 26.86 -26.53 20.92
N ILE A 70 25.93 -26.34 19.99
CA ILE A 70 26.21 -25.92 18.61
C ILE A 70 26.19 -24.40 18.50
N ILE A 71 25.18 -23.74 19.04
CA ILE A 71 25.11 -22.27 19.12
C ILE A 71 24.94 -21.86 20.58
N GLY A 72 25.79 -20.96 21.03
CA GLY A 72 25.82 -20.47 22.41
C GLY A 72 25.68 -18.94 22.48
N ALA A 73 24.45 -18.43 22.40
CA ALA A 73 24.20 -16.99 22.49
C ALA A 73 23.75 -16.55 23.88
N PHE A 74 23.91 -15.26 24.17
CA PHE A 74 23.64 -14.71 25.48
C PHE A 74 23.31 -13.21 25.47
N ILE A 75 22.64 -12.79 26.54
CA ILE A 75 22.72 -11.43 27.07
C ILE A 75 23.60 -11.50 28.30
N TYR A 76 24.64 -10.68 28.38
CA TYR A 76 25.56 -10.64 29.52
C TYR A 76 26.22 -9.27 29.62
N VAL A 77 26.34 -8.73 30.83
CA VAL A 77 26.95 -7.40 31.10
C VAL A 77 26.40 -6.31 30.18
N ASP A 78 25.08 -6.30 29.99
CA ASP A 78 24.34 -5.34 29.16
C ASP A 78 24.70 -5.43 27.67
N ARG A 79 25.08 -6.61 27.18
CA ARG A 79 25.45 -6.83 25.78
C ARG A 79 24.88 -8.12 25.23
N PHE A 80 24.55 -8.10 23.95
CA PHE A 80 24.25 -9.29 23.18
C PHE A 80 25.54 -9.91 22.66
N GLY A 81 25.66 -11.23 22.73
CA GLY A 81 26.82 -11.92 22.19
C GLY A 81 26.61 -13.41 22.00
N TRP A 82 27.61 -14.04 21.42
CA TRP A 82 27.68 -15.48 21.21
C TRP A 82 29.10 -15.99 21.39
N ASN A 83 29.28 -17.31 21.53
CA ASN A 83 30.59 -17.92 21.71
C ASN A 83 31.00 -18.75 20.49
N ASP A 84 32.22 -18.53 19.98
CA ASP A 84 32.78 -19.17 18.79
C ASP A 84 33.77 -20.31 19.11
N GLY A 85 33.90 -20.67 20.38
CA GLY A 85 34.87 -21.65 20.88
C GLY A 85 36.25 -21.06 21.19
N GLY A 86 36.57 -19.89 20.62
CA GLY A 86 37.74 -19.08 20.96
C GLY A 86 37.46 -18.02 22.03
N GLY A 87 36.21 -17.60 22.18
CA GLY A 87 35.78 -16.63 23.18
C GLY A 87 34.38 -16.08 22.94
N ASN A 88 34.05 -15.03 23.69
CA ASN A 88 32.78 -14.32 23.55
C ASN A 88 32.91 -13.22 22.49
N ILE A 89 32.00 -13.23 21.51
CA ILE A 89 31.83 -12.20 20.49
C ILE A 89 30.60 -11.37 20.86
N TYR A 90 30.78 -10.07 21.07
CA TYR A 90 29.69 -9.13 21.34
C TYR A 90 29.24 -8.45 20.05
N VAL A 91 27.93 -8.36 19.84
CA VAL A 91 27.35 -7.95 18.55
C VAL A 91 26.44 -6.72 18.63
N LEU A 92 25.88 -6.45 19.82
CA LEU A 92 25.03 -5.29 20.04
C LEU A 92 25.13 -4.83 21.50
N ASP A 93 25.21 -3.52 21.71
CA ASP A 93 25.16 -2.88 23.02
C ASP A 93 24.47 -1.49 22.96
N PRO A 94 23.83 -1.05 24.06
CA PRO A 94 23.50 -1.83 25.25
C PRO A 94 22.24 -2.70 25.07
N ALA A 95 22.21 -3.86 25.74
CA ALA A 95 20.96 -4.51 26.10
C ALA A 95 20.35 -3.77 27.29
N LEU A 96 19.04 -3.55 27.28
CA LEU A 96 18.32 -2.80 28.29
C LEU A 96 17.45 -3.73 29.14
N ASP A 97 17.46 -3.49 30.45
CA ASP A 97 16.52 -4.09 31.38
C ASP A 97 15.08 -3.84 30.92
N ASN A 98 14.23 -4.84 31.15
CA ASN A 98 12.79 -4.70 30.94
C ASN A 98 12.41 -4.29 29.51
N THR A 99 13.21 -4.71 28.53
CA THR A 99 12.96 -4.47 27.10
C THR A 99 12.78 -5.80 26.39
N TRP A 100 11.74 -5.88 25.56
CA TRP A 100 11.48 -7.01 24.68
C TRP A 100 12.35 -6.89 23.43
N TYR A 101 13.06 -7.95 23.10
CA TYR A 101 13.86 -8.08 21.89
C TYR A 101 13.37 -9.26 21.08
N HIS A 102 13.16 -9.07 19.79
CA HIS A 102 12.86 -10.15 18.87
C HIS A 102 14.16 -10.71 18.30
N TRP A 103 14.45 -11.97 18.58
CA TRP A 103 15.64 -12.65 18.05
C TRP A 103 15.24 -13.56 16.92
N ARG A 104 15.96 -13.49 15.81
CA ARG A 104 15.87 -14.47 14.71
C ARG A 104 17.26 -14.99 14.37
N TRP A 105 17.37 -16.31 14.25
CA TRP A 105 18.55 -16.99 13.71
C TRP A 105 18.22 -17.69 12.41
N ASP A 106 19.02 -17.41 11.39
CA ASP A 106 19.01 -18.14 10.12
C ASP A 106 20.26 -19.03 10.08
N ILE A 107 20.06 -20.35 10.19
CA ILE A 107 21.07 -21.34 10.53
C ILE A 107 21.46 -22.11 9.27
N ASN A 108 22.74 -22.02 8.90
CA ASN A 108 23.32 -22.79 7.81
C ASN A 108 24.18 -23.94 8.36
N GLN A 109 23.57 -25.12 8.41
CA GLN A 109 24.22 -26.34 8.88
C GLN A 109 25.36 -26.82 7.96
N SER A 110 25.36 -26.43 6.68
CA SER A 110 26.39 -26.87 5.72
C SER A 110 27.71 -26.10 5.90
N SER A 111 27.63 -24.81 6.21
CA SER A 111 28.79 -23.96 6.49
C SER A 111 29.15 -23.89 7.97
N ASN A 112 28.34 -24.47 8.86
CA ASN A 112 28.42 -24.28 10.31
C ASN A 112 28.39 -22.79 10.71
N THR A 113 27.49 -22.04 10.08
CA THR A 113 27.31 -20.61 10.35
C THR A 113 25.86 -20.25 10.61
N PHE A 114 25.62 -19.09 11.22
CA PHE A 114 24.30 -18.50 11.38
C PHE A 114 24.34 -16.99 11.15
N ASP A 115 23.23 -16.44 10.66
CA ASP A 115 22.94 -15.02 10.72
C ASP A 115 22.05 -14.75 11.93
N TRP A 116 22.30 -13.66 12.64
CA TRP A 116 21.49 -13.26 13.81
C TRP A 116 20.94 -11.87 13.61
N TYR A 117 19.62 -11.77 13.75
CA TYR A 117 18.87 -10.54 13.74
C TYR A 117 18.29 -10.25 15.11
N ILE A 118 18.38 -8.99 15.54
CA ILE A 118 17.70 -8.46 16.72
C ILE A 118 16.80 -7.32 16.25
N ASP A 119 15.50 -7.40 16.54
CA ASP A 119 14.47 -6.45 16.11
C ASP A 119 14.50 -6.19 14.59
N GLY A 120 14.75 -7.24 13.82
CA GLY A 120 14.85 -7.20 12.35
C GLY A 120 16.20 -6.69 11.81
N VAL A 121 17.11 -6.22 12.68
CA VAL A 121 18.43 -5.73 12.28
C VAL A 121 19.45 -6.87 12.33
N LEU A 122 20.17 -7.11 11.23
CA LEU A 122 21.28 -8.07 11.18
C LEU A 122 22.44 -7.61 12.08
N VAL A 123 22.66 -8.31 13.19
CA VAL A 123 23.73 -8.01 14.17
C VAL A 123 24.93 -8.93 14.05
N SER A 124 24.76 -10.13 13.48
CA SER A 124 25.86 -11.05 13.18
C SER A 124 25.65 -11.66 11.81
N ASN A 125 26.62 -11.48 10.92
CA ASN A 125 26.61 -12.02 9.56
C ASN A 125 27.62 -13.18 9.49
N ASN A 126 27.14 -14.39 9.21
CA ASN A 126 27.90 -15.62 9.19
C ASN A 126 28.69 -15.89 10.49
N GLY A 127 28.02 -15.71 11.64
CA GLY A 127 28.57 -16.14 12.93
C GLY A 127 28.86 -17.64 12.91
N SER A 128 30.01 -18.05 13.44
CA SER A 128 30.42 -19.47 13.44
C SER A 128 29.69 -20.25 14.54
N PHE A 129 29.48 -21.55 14.34
CA PHE A 129 29.03 -22.40 15.45
C PHE A 129 30.13 -22.53 16.51
N LEU A 130 29.70 -22.70 17.75
CA LEU A 130 30.57 -23.04 18.87
C LEU A 130 31.25 -24.40 18.65
N ASN A 131 30.48 -25.36 18.14
CA ASN A 131 30.98 -26.67 17.73
C ASN A 131 30.32 -27.07 16.40
N PRO A 132 31.03 -27.81 15.53
CA PRO A 132 30.44 -28.32 14.29
C PRO A 132 29.34 -29.35 14.57
N ILE A 133 28.35 -29.42 13.67
CA ILE A 133 27.27 -30.41 13.74
C ILE A 133 27.79 -31.79 13.25
N THR A 134 27.38 -32.87 13.92
CA THR A 134 27.73 -34.25 13.54
C THR A 134 26.52 -35.07 13.07
N THR A 135 25.41 -34.95 13.79
CA THR A 135 24.17 -35.73 13.68
C THR A 135 22.92 -34.87 13.50
N GLY A 136 22.97 -33.60 13.87
CA GLY A 136 21.87 -32.64 13.77
C GLY A 136 21.55 -31.99 15.11
N ILE A 137 21.12 -30.73 15.06
CA ILE A 137 20.60 -30.02 16.23
C ILE A 137 19.24 -30.64 16.61
N ASP A 138 19.04 -30.96 17.89
CA ASP A 138 17.84 -31.65 18.37
C ASP A 138 17.20 -31.00 19.61
N THR A 139 17.79 -29.91 20.13
CA THR A 139 17.29 -29.28 21.35
C THR A 139 17.48 -27.76 21.33
N LEU A 140 16.40 -27.03 21.64
CA LEU A 140 16.42 -25.61 21.97
C LEU A 140 16.31 -25.45 23.49
N SER A 141 17.17 -24.63 24.09
CA SER A 141 17.21 -24.39 25.54
C SER A 141 17.36 -22.91 25.86
N PHE A 142 16.57 -22.46 26.83
CA PHE A 142 16.71 -21.16 27.49
C PHE A 142 17.12 -21.42 28.94
N LYS A 143 18.10 -20.67 29.45
CA LYS A 143 18.50 -20.82 30.85
C LYS A 143 19.12 -19.57 31.45
N SER A 144 19.04 -19.52 32.77
CA SER A 144 19.78 -18.60 33.62
C SER A 144 21.23 -19.09 33.84
N ASN A 145 22.07 -18.26 34.43
CA ASN A 145 23.44 -18.62 34.81
C ASN A 145 23.48 -19.65 35.95
N LEU A 146 24.44 -20.57 35.93
CA LEU A 146 24.74 -21.43 37.07
C LEU A 146 25.86 -20.82 37.93
N ALA A 147 25.62 -20.72 39.23
CA ALA A 147 26.57 -20.40 40.30
C ALA A 147 26.92 -18.92 40.55
N THR A 148 26.62 -17.99 39.64
CA THR A 148 27.13 -16.60 39.75
C THR A 148 26.08 -15.56 40.13
N TYR A 149 24.88 -15.67 39.56
CA TYR A 149 23.85 -14.64 39.64
C TYR A 149 22.56 -15.22 40.18
N SER A 150 21.75 -14.38 40.82
CA SER A 150 20.43 -14.72 41.35
C SER A 150 19.53 -13.48 41.32
N ASP A 151 18.25 -13.68 41.58
CA ASP A 151 17.22 -12.64 41.70
C ASP A 151 17.02 -11.83 40.41
N TYR A 152 16.55 -12.51 39.36
CA TYR A 152 16.17 -11.93 38.07
C TYR A 152 15.18 -12.84 37.34
N SER A 153 14.39 -12.27 36.43
CA SER A 153 13.51 -13.05 35.55
C SER A 153 13.94 -12.94 34.10
N LEU A 154 13.89 -14.08 33.42
CA LEU A 154 13.90 -14.21 31.98
C LEU A 154 12.47 -14.42 31.51
N TYR A 155 12.08 -13.75 30.43
CA TYR A 155 10.80 -13.97 29.77
C TYR A 155 11.01 -14.39 28.32
N VAL A 156 10.20 -15.34 27.88
CA VAL A 156 10.20 -15.86 26.52
C VAL A 156 8.77 -15.89 26.01
N ASP A 157 8.56 -15.43 24.78
CA ASP A 157 7.27 -15.46 24.11
C ASP A 157 7.41 -15.84 22.63
N ALA A 158 6.33 -16.38 22.07
CA ALA A 158 6.16 -16.71 20.64
C ALA A 158 7.40 -17.33 19.99
N ILE A 159 7.69 -18.62 20.28
CA ILE A 159 8.77 -19.36 19.62
C ILE A 159 8.24 -19.92 18.29
N GLY A 160 8.88 -19.55 17.18
CA GLY A 160 8.54 -19.98 15.82
C GLY A 160 9.70 -20.70 15.13
N TYR A 161 9.34 -21.59 14.21
CA TYR A 161 10.26 -22.45 13.50
C TYR A 161 9.92 -22.50 12.01
N SER A 162 10.88 -22.33 11.10
CA SER A 162 10.60 -22.37 9.65
C SER A 162 10.12 -23.71 9.11
N TRP A 163 10.11 -24.77 9.92
CA TRP A 163 9.63 -26.10 9.56
C TRP A 163 8.28 -26.44 10.21
N ASP A 164 7.70 -25.51 10.96
CA ASP A 164 6.30 -25.59 11.35
C ASP A 164 5.43 -25.15 10.16
N SER A 165 4.48 -25.99 9.76
CA SER A 165 3.67 -25.77 8.56
C SER A 165 2.72 -24.57 8.68
N ASP A 166 2.38 -24.19 9.91
CA ASP A 166 1.45 -23.10 10.20
C ASP A 166 2.16 -21.76 10.44
N TYR A 167 3.49 -21.73 10.31
CA TYR A 167 4.33 -20.59 10.63
C TYR A 167 5.14 -20.11 9.41
N ASN A 168 5.05 -18.81 9.11
CA ASN A 168 5.93 -18.13 8.17
C ASN A 168 7.00 -17.34 8.93
N VAL A 169 8.20 -17.23 8.35
CA VAL A 169 9.29 -16.44 8.93
C VAL A 169 8.83 -14.98 9.12
N GLU A 170 9.17 -14.39 10.27
CA GLU A 170 8.73 -13.05 10.74
C GLU A 170 7.29 -12.96 11.29
N ASP A 171 6.53 -14.05 11.33
CA ASP A 171 5.20 -14.06 11.97
C ASP A 171 5.27 -13.67 13.45
N ASN A 172 6.41 -13.87 14.14
CA ASN A 172 6.56 -13.45 15.53
C ASN A 172 6.98 -11.98 15.64
N LEU A 173 7.74 -11.42 14.69
CA LEU A 173 8.11 -10.00 14.67
C LEU A 173 6.87 -9.10 14.49
N ASN A 174 5.89 -9.59 13.72
CA ASN A 174 4.56 -9.01 13.63
C ASN A 174 3.52 -10.10 13.84
N ALA A 175 2.97 -10.25 15.06
CA ALA A 175 1.90 -11.22 15.39
C ALA A 175 0.60 -11.13 14.56
N TYR A 176 0.56 -10.26 13.55
CA TYR A 176 -0.51 -10.09 12.56
C TYR A 176 -0.08 -10.44 11.12
N GLY A 177 1.13 -10.96 10.93
CA GLY A 177 1.54 -11.94 9.90
C GLY A 177 1.19 -11.67 8.43
N ARG A 178 0.98 -10.43 8.01
CA ARG A 178 0.85 -10.06 6.59
C ARG A 178 1.48 -8.70 6.36
N GLU A 179 2.01 -8.49 5.16
CA GLU A 179 2.30 -7.16 4.67
C GLU A 179 1.11 -6.26 5.00
N VAL A 180 1.40 -5.10 5.58
CA VAL A 180 0.41 -4.04 5.71
C VAL A 180 -0.07 -3.79 4.29
N MET A 181 -1.34 -4.10 3.99
CA MET A 181 -1.92 -3.64 2.73
C MET A 181 -1.73 -2.11 2.70
N ASP A 182 -0.97 -1.65 1.71
CA ASP A 182 -0.73 -0.22 1.53
C ASP A 182 -2.08 0.52 1.44
N GLU A 183 -2.10 1.76 1.91
CA GLU A 183 -3.31 2.57 1.80
C GLU A 183 -3.67 2.78 0.34
N GLY A 184 -4.78 2.19 -0.07
CA GLY A 184 -5.20 2.19 -1.47
C GLY A 184 -6.43 1.33 -1.69
N ASP A 185 -7.06 1.54 -2.84
CA ASP A 185 -8.21 0.77 -3.32
C ASP A 185 -7.71 -0.62 -3.70
N VAL A 186 -7.61 -1.50 -2.71
CA VAL A 186 -7.19 -2.89 -2.90
C VAL A 186 -8.25 -3.49 -3.81
N GLY A 187 -7.91 -3.91 -5.03
CA GLY A 187 -8.82 -4.22 -6.15
C GLY A 187 -9.82 -5.37 -5.94
N TRP A 188 -10.54 -5.39 -4.83
CA TRP A 188 -11.71 -6.18 -4.55
C TRP A 188 -12.86 -5.60 -5.35
N GLY A 189 -13.28 -6.32 -6.39
CA GLY A 189 -14.52 -5.99 -7.09
C GLY A 189 -15.68 -6.09 -6.09
N THR A 190 -16.29 -4.96 -5.74
CA THR A 190 -17.54 -4.96 -5.00
C THR A 190 -18.68 -4.99 -6.01
N ASP A 191 -19.40 -6.12 -6.08
CA ASP A 191 -20.71 -6.20 -6.75
C ASP A 191 -21.80 -5.45 -5.95
N ILE A 192 -21.42 -4.67 -4.92
CA ILE A 192 -22.33 -3.97 -4.01
C ILE A 192 -22.05 -2.46 -4.08
N ILE A 193 -22.74 -1.82 -5.01
CA ILE A 193 -22.97 -0.36 -5.02
C ILE A 193 -23.95 -0.06 -3.88
N PRO A 194 -23.72 0.92 -2.96
CA PRO A 194 -22.87 2.11 -3.06
C PRO A 194 -21.78 2.19 -1.97
N TYR A 195 -21.00 1.13 -1.75
CA TYR A 195 -19.96 1.15 -0.72
C TYR A 195 -18.56 1.14 -1.35
N SER A 196 -17.73 2.10 -1.01
CA SER A 196 -16.28 2.00 -1.23
C SER A 196 -15.60 1.32 -0.04
N ILE A 197 -14.59 0.50 -0.34
CA ILE A 197 -13.85 -0.30 0.63
C ILE A 197 -12.42 0.21 0.70
N GLY A 198 -11.92 0.56 1.89
CA GLY A 198 -10.57 1.08 2.05
C GLY A 198 -9.84 0.45 3.23
N ILE A 199 -8.52 0.30 3.10
CA ILE A 199 -7.63 0.01 4.22
C ILE A 199 -7.02 1.33 4.70
N ARG A 200 -7.12 1.60 6.01
CA ARG A 200 -6.70 2.88 6.62
C ARG A 200 -5.99 2.67 7.94
N GLY A 201 -5.02 3.55 8.25
CA GLY A 201 -4.56 4.04 9.57
C GLY A 201 -4.53 3.13 10.80
N GLU A 202 -4.13 3.67 11.96
CA GLU A 202 -4.20 2.93 13.23
C GLU A 202 -5.57 3.14 13.90
N TYR A 203 -6.20 2.06 14.38
CA TYR A 203 -7.40 2.12 15.23
C TYR A 203 -7.24 1.19 16.43
N ALA A 204 -7.20 1.78 17.63
CA ALA A 204 -6.88 1.08 18.87
C ALA A 204 -5.55 0.29 18.76
N ASN A 205 -5.57 -1.02 18.95
CA ASN A 205 -4.40 -1.90 18.86
C ASN A 205 -4.19 -2.49 17.45
N HIS A 206 -4.91 -1.99 16.43
CA HIS A 206 -4.76 -2.43 15.04
C HIS A 206 -3.96 -1.42 14.21
N LYS A 207 -2.96 -1.88 13.45
CA LYS A 207 -2.13 -1.05 12.55
C LYS A 207 -2.88 -0.53 11.32
N LYS A 208 -3.92 -1.27 10.90
CA LYS A 208 -4.86 -0.96 9.82
C LYS A 208 -6.25 -1.46 10.18
N TYR A 209 -7.28 -0.74 9.77
CA TYR A 209 -8.67 -1.19 9.83
C TYR A 209 -9.31 -1.12 8.44
N LEU A 210 -10.29 -2.01 8.24
CA LEU A 210 -11.17 -1.97 7.10
C LEU A 210 -12.22 -0.89 7.35
N GLU A 211 -12.18 0.16 6.55
CA GLU A 211 -13.21 1.19 6.56
C GLU A 211 -14.21 0.89 5.44
N LEU A 212 -15.49 0.82 5.82
CA LEU A 212 -16.62 0.75 4.90
C LEU A 212 -17.25 2.15 4.87
N TYR A 213 -17.17 2.82 3.73
CA TYR A 213 -17.86 4.09 3.55
C TYR A 213 -19.25 3.81 2.98
N ASP A 214 -20.26 4.35 3.65
CA ASP A 214 -21.58 4.48 3.07
C ASP A 214 -21.59 5.68 2.12
N ASP A 215 -21.31 5.44 0.84
CA ASP A 215 -21.43 6.46 -0.20
C ASP A 215 -22.89 6.60 -0.68
N SER A 216 -23.87 6.02 0.04
CA SER A 216 -25.30 6.22 -0.25
C SER A 216 -25.77 7.65 0.07
N ASP A 217 -24.96 8.44 0.79
CA ASP A 217 -25.27 9.83 1.11
C ASP A 217 -24.50 10.82 0.19
N THR A 218 -25.01 10.95 -1.04
CA THR A 218 -25.00 12.15 -1.90
C THR A 218 -23.72 12.58 -2.67
N ASP A 219 -23.80 12.42 -4.00
CA ASP A 219 -23.27 13.36 -5.01
C ASP A 219 -21.77 13.69 -4.97
N PHE A 220 -20.92 12.76 -4.55
CA PHE A 220 -19.46 12.94 -4.49
C PHE A 220 -18.78 12.08 -5.56
N TYR A 221 -18.35 12.71 -6.64
CA TYR A 221 -17.64 12.04 -7.74
C TYR A 221 -16.13 12.20 -7.53
N ARG A 222 -15.48 11.14 -7.01
CA ARG A 222 -14.01 11.11 -6.87
C ARG A 222 -13.36 11.04 -8.25
N ALA A 223 -13.16 12.20 -8.88
CA ALA A 223 -12.43 12.35 -10.13
C ALA A 223 -11.04 12.95 -9.85
N THR A 224 -10.06 12.67 -10.73
CA THR A 224 -8.72 13.30 -10.68
C THR A 224 -8.79 14.82 -10.63
N ASN A 225 -9.86 15.41 -11.18
CA ASN A 225 -10.19 16.83 -11.04
C ASN A 225 -11.65 16.93 -10.61
N SER A 226 -11.92 17.01 -9.29
CA SER A 226 -13.28 17.10 -8.71
C SER A 226 -13.74 18.53 -8.39
N PHE A 227 -12.85 19.53 -8.52
CA PHE A 227 -13.08 20.95 -8.19
C PHE A 227 -13.58 21.21 -6.77
N GLU A 228 -13.50 20.23 -5.86
CA GLU A 228 -14.07 20.31 -4.52
C GLU A 228 -13.41 21.38 -3.65
N ASP A 229 -12.12 21.60 -3.87
CA ASP A 229 -11.32 22.60 -3.16
C ASP A 229 -11.39 24.00 -3.80
N ASP A 230 -12.01 24.13 -4.97
CA ASP A 230 -12.10 25.42 -5.66
C ASP A 230 -13.06 26.38 -4.95
N LEU A 231 -12.92 27.70 -5.16
CA LEU A 231 -13.88 28.66 -4.66
C LEU A 231 -15.14 28.66 -5.54
N VAL A 232 -16.34 28.67 -4.93
CA VAL A 232 -17.59 28.86 -5.70
C VAL A 232 -17.63 30.28 -6.29
N GLY A 233 -17.95 30.39 -7.58
CA GLY A 233 -17.91 31.63 -8.36
C GLY A 233 -16.50 32.07 -8.76
N GLY A 234 -15.52 31.16 -8.66
CA GLY A 234 -14.17 31.38 -9.15
C GLY A 234 -13.81 30.41 -10.26
N ASN A 235 -12.75 30.75 -10.99
CA ASN A 235 -12.20 29.88 -12.02
C ASN A 235 -11.65 28.58 -11.41
N PRO A 236 -11.84 27.42 -12.07
CA PRO A 236 -11.23 26.14 -11.68
C PRO A 236 -9.70 26.19 -11.61
N THR A 237 -9.13 25.83 -10.45
CA THR A 237 -7.70 25.96 -10.14
C THR A 237 -6.85 25.01 -10.97
N GLY A 238 -5.75 25.53 -11.52
CA GLY A 238 -4.79 24.73 -12.28
C GLY A 238 -5.18 24.46 -13.73
N TRP A 239 -6.21 25.14 -14.22
CA TRP A 239 -6.63 25.11 -15.62
C TRP A 239 -6.46 26.48 -16.27
N SER A 240 -6.34 26.49 -17.60
CA SER A 240 -6.35 27.73 -18.37
C SER A 240 -7.77 28.01 -18.87
N VAL A 241 -8.25 29.24 -18.65
CA VAL A 241 -9.58 29.70 -19.06
C VAL A 241 -9.48 30.82 -20.10
N ASN A 242 -10.43 30.87 -21.02
CA ASN A 242 -10.70 31.98 -21.92
C ASN A 242 -12.18 32.33 -21.84
N GLU A 243 -12.44 33.51 -21.29
CA GLU A 243 -13.78 34.01 -20.96
C GLU A 243 -14.21 35.13 -21.91
N ALA A 244 -13.65 35.20 -23.13
CA ALA A 244 -13.98 36.27 -24.07
C ALA A 244 -15.46 36.31 -24.49
N GLY A 245 -16.19 35.20 -24.31
CA GLY A 245 -17.61 35.08 -24.65
C GLY A 245 -18.60 35.05 -23.48
N GLY A 246 -18.15 35.13 -22.24
CA GLY A 246 -19.01 34.84 -21.09
C GLY A 246 -18.21 34.53 -19.82
N THR A 247 -18.66 33.57 -19.00
CA THR A 247 -17.96 33.19 -17.75
C THR A 247 -17.65 31.68 -17.70
N ILE A 248 -16.62 31.32 -16.94
CA ILE A 248 -16.24 29.94 -16.64
C ILE A 248 -16.04 29.79 -15.13
N ASP A 249 -17.09 29.43 -14.41
CA ASP A 249 -17.08 29.42 -12.94
C ASP A 249 -17.28 28.03 -12.35
N VAL A 250 -16.69 27.76 -11.19
CA VAL A 250 -17.10 26.65 -10.34
C VAL A 250 -18.37 27.05 -9.60
N ILE A 251 -19.50 26.40 -9.90
CA ILE A 251 -20.77 26.59 -9.20
C ILE A 251 -20.94 25.54 -8.09
N ALA A 252 -21.74 25.88 -7.07
CA ALA A 252 -21.92 25.03 -5.90
C ALA A 252 -22.55 23.67 -6.26
N SER A 253 -23.56 23.68 -7.12
CA SER A 253 -24.26 22.47 -7.56
C SER A 253 -25.10 22.71 -8.81
N GLU A 254 -25.29 21.68 -9.62
CA GLU A 254 -26.25 21.65 -10.73
C GLU A 254 -26.84 20.24 -10.90
N ALA A 255 -28.18 20.14 -10.82
CA ALA A 255 -28.94 18.91 -11.07
C ALA A 255 -28.39 17.65 -10.35
N GLY A 256 -28.04 17.77 -9.08
CA GLY A 256 -27.49 16.68 -8.26
C GLY A 256 -25.98 16.48 -8.40
N HIS A 257 -25.27 17.28 -9.20
CA HIS A 257 -23.81 17.31 -9.17
C HIS A 257 -23.36 18.49 -8.32
N ARG A 258 -22.32 18.32 -7.50
CA ARG A 258 -21.69 19.40 -6.72
C ARG A 258 -20.40 19.85 -7.39
N LYS A 259 -20.01 21.11 -7.14
CA LYS A 259 -18.70 21.65 -7.55
C LYS A 259 -18.47 21.49 -9.06
N VAL A 260 -19.45 21.96 -9.82
CA VAL A 260 -19.50 21.84 -11.28
C VAL A 260 -18.80 23.03 -11.91
N VAL A 261 -18.00 22.81 -12.96
CA VAL A 261 -17.53 23.91 -13.82
C VAL A 261 -18.62 24.23 -14.84
N GLU A 262 -19.16 25.44 -14.76
CA GLU A 262 -20.14 25.99 -15.68
C GLU A 262 -19.44 26.83 -16.75
N LEU A 263 -19.89 26.70 -18.00
CA LEU A 263 -19.51 27.60 -19.10
C LEU A 263 -20.81 28.30 -19.53
N ASP A 264 -20.90 29.62 -19.28
CA ASP A 264 -22.06 30.43 -19.67
C ASP A 264 -21.67 31.39 -20.82
N ASP A 265 -21.87 30.94 -22.06
CA ASP A 265 -21.57 31.71 -23.27
C ASP A 265 -22.72 32.69 -23.59
N THR A 266 -22.48 33.97 -23.37
CA THR A 266 -23.46 35.04 -23.56
C THR A 266 -23.19 35.87 -24.83
N ASN A 267 -22.21 35.47 -25.64
CA ASN A 267 -21.76 36.24 -26.80
C ASN A 267 -21.55 35.36 -28.03
N GLY A 268 -22.52 35.42 -28.96
CA GLY A 268 -22.49 34.61 -30.18
C GLY A 268 -21.41 34.95 -31.23
N GLY A 269 -20.44 35.80 -30.89
CA GLY A 269 -19.25 36.07 -31.72
C GLY A 269 -17.94 35.61 -31.09
N ALA A 270 -17.95 35.16 -29.83
CA ALA A 270 -16.77 34.73 -29.10
C ALA A 270 -16.91 33.27 -28.68
N LYS A 271 -15.85 32.69 -28.11
CA LYS A 271 -15.83 31.31 -27.65
C LYS A 271 -15.37 31.28 -26.20
N LEU A 272 -16.02 30.44 -25.41
CA LEU A 272 -15.48 30.01 -24.12
C LEU A 272 -14.55 28.82 -24.34
N LEU A 273 -13.42 28.80 -23.63
CA LEU A 273 -12.48 27.69 -23.64
C LEU A 273 -11.95 27.46 -22.23
N PHE A 274 -12.01 26.21 -21.77
CA PHE A 274 -11.37 25.75 -20.54
C PHE A 274 -10.50 24.53 -20.87
N GLN A 275 -9.23 24.57 -20.46
CA GLN A 275 -8.25 23.58 -20.89
C GLN A 275 -7.23 23.18 -19.82
N LYS A 276 -6.83 21.90 -19.86
CA LYS A 276 -5.74 21.33 -19.07
C LYS A 276 -4.71 20.76 -20.02
N SER A 277 -3.46 21.15 -19.82
CA SER A 277 -2.34 20.57 -20.54
C SER A 277 -1.69 19.43 -19.77
N ASN A 278 -1.04 18.53 -20.51
CA ASN A 278 -0.30 17.39 -19.98
C ASN A 278 -1.19 16.40 -19.19
N ILE A 279 -2.40 16.12 -19.68
CA ILE A 279 -3.33 15.19 -19.02
C ILE A 279 -2.93 13.72 -19.16
N VAL A 280 -2.10 13.38 -20.15
CA VAL A 280 -1.55 12.03 -20.35
C VAL A 280 -0.03 12.13 -20.52
N ALA A 281 0.72 11.66 -19.52
CA ALA A 281 2.18 11.63 -19.55
C ALA A 281 2.67 10.29 -20.10
N GLY A 282 2.83 10.19 -21.42
CA GLY A 282 3.60 9.11 -22.07
C GLY A 282 3.04 7.69 -21.98
N SER A 283 1.76 7.51 -21.62
CA SER A 283 1.11 6.19 -21.65
C SER A 283 0.39 5.95 -22.97
N SER A 284 0.73 4.86 -23.66
CA SER A 284 0.02 4.40 -24.86
C SER A 284 -1.33 3.75 -24.55
N THR A 285 -1.61 3.41 -23.29
CA THR A 285 -2.90 2.86 -22.83
C THR A 285 -3.50 3.66 -21.67
N GLY A 286 -4.82 3.63 -21.51
CA GLY A 286 -5.49 4.35 -20.43
C GLY A 286 -6.95 4.66 -20.71
N PHE A 287 -7.54 5.45 -19.84
CA PHE A 287 -8.89 5.97 -20.02
C PHE A 287 -9.02 7.38 -19.45
N MET A 288 -10.03 8.09 -19.92
CA MET A 288 -10.49 9.37 -19.37
C MET A 288 -12.01 9.32 -19.31
N GLU A 289 -12.59 9.87 -18.26
CA GLU A 289 -14.03 10.01 -18.14
C GLU A 289 -14.43 11.33 -17.49
N LEU A 290 -15.65 11.78 -17.79
CA LEU A 290 -16.24 12.97 -17.22
C LEU A 290 -17.76 12.96 -17.34
N TRP A 291 -18.42 13.73 -16.47
CA TRP A 291 -19.83 14.05 -16.60
C TRP A 291 -20.02 15.34 -17.40
N TYR A 292 -20.89 15.29 -18.40
CA TYR A 292 -21.17 16.42 -19.28
C TYR A 292 -22.66 16.72 -19.33
N ARG A 293 -23.04 17.98 -19.15
CA ARG A 293 -24.42 18.44 -19.28
C ARG A 293 -24.48 19.68 -20.14
N LYS A 294 -25.51 19.75 -20.96
CA LYS A 294 -25.84 20.90 -21.78
C LYS A 294 -27.28 21.30 -21.55
N ASP A 295 -27.53 22.57 -21.29
CA ASP A 295 -28.84 23.14 -20.95
C ASP A 295 -29.74 23.36 -22.18
N SER A 296 -29.15 23.42 -23.37
CA SER A 296 -29.83 23.60 -24.65
C SER A 296 -29.44 22.50 -25.66
N ASN A 297 -30.28 22.25 -26.67
CA ASN A 297 -29.99 21.27 -27.74
C ASN A 297 -29.86 21.88 -29.14
N ASN A 298 -29.83 23.21 -29.22
CA ASN A 298 -29.79 24.02 -30.45
C ASN A 298 -28.51 24.87 -30.57
N GLU A 299 -27.53 24.63 -29.71
CA GLU A 299 -26.23 25.32 -29.70
C GLU A 299 -25.09 24.31 -29.73
N TYR A 300 -23.90 24.78 -30.05
CA TYR A 300 -22.74 23.93 -30.27
C TYR A 300 -21.81 23.92 -29.06
N SER A 301 -21.39 22.73 -28.64
CA SER A 301 -20.29 22.56 -27.71
C SER A 301 -19.48 21.30 -28.03
N SER A 302 -18.23 21.25 -27.52
CA SER A 302 -17.35 20.11 -27.77
C SER A 302 -16.39 19.84 -26.62
N VAL A 303 -16.05 18.56 -26.47
CA VAL A 303 -14.94 18.06 -25.65
C VAL A 303 -13.86 17.50 -26.58
N ARG A 304 -12.60 17.90 -26.39
CA ARG A 304 -11.49 17.54 -27.27
C ARG A 304 -10.29 17.04 -26.47
N ILE A 305 -9.69 15.95 -26.93
CA ILE A 305 -8.45 15.37 -26.43
C ILE A 305 -7.45 15.43 -27.59
N GLY A 306 -6.32 16.11 -27.44
CA GLY A 306 -5.33 16.18 -28.52
C GLY A 306 -4.18 17.11 -28.22
N GLU A 307 -3.29 17.31 -29.19
CA GLU A 307 -2.08 18.10 -28.99
C GLU A 307 -2.29 19.61 -29.04
N THR A 308 -1.34 20.33 -28.44
CA THR A 308 -1.42 21.76 -28.15
C THR A 308 -1.50 22.67 -29.38
N SER A 309 -0.95 22.30 -30.54
CA SER A 309 -0.53 23.31 -31.52
C SER A 309 -1.35 23.43 -32.82
N LEU A 310 -1.96 22.39 -33.38
CA LEU A 310 -2.79 22.52 -34.59
C LEU A 310 -3.89 21.45 -34.59
N PHE A 311 -5.05 21.76 -35.18
CA PHE A 311 -6.26 20.94 -35.17
C PHE A 311 -6.26 19.57 -35.91
N PRO A 312 -5.27 19.16 -36.74
CA PRO A 312 -5.30 17.80 -37.27
C PRO A 312 -4.86 16.83 -36.17
N GLY A 313 -5.78 15.96 -35.71
CA GLY A 313 -5.44 14.86 -34.81
C GLY A 313 -6.24 14.76 -33.51
N SER A 314 -7.07 15.74 -33.13
CA SER A 314 -7.81 15.62 -31.86
C SER A 314 -8.94 14.59 -31.89
N ILE A 315 -9.12 13.86 -30.78
CA ILE A 315 -10.31 13.07 -30.48
C ILE A 315 -11.38 14.02 -29.99
N THR A 316 -12.47 14.16 -30.75
CA THR A 316 -13.52 15.14 -30.43
C THR A 316 -14.89 14.50 -30.31
N VAL A 317 -15.60 14.90 -29.26
CA VAL A 317 -17.04 14.71 -29.11
C VAL A 317 -17.74 16.06 -29.25
N TYR A 318 -18.76 16.10 -30.10
CA TYR A 318 -19.57 17.28 -30.36
C TYR A 318 -20.99 17.08 -29.86
N PHE A 319 -21.54 18.07 -29.17
CA PHE A 319 -22.97 18.23 -28.96
C PHE A 319 -23.43 19.30 -29.96
N LYS A 320 -24.06 18.87 -31.05
CA LYS A 320 -24.41 19.74 -32.17
C LYS A 320 -25.81 20.33 -32.02
N ILE A 321 -26.06 21.37 -32.84
CA ILE A 321 -27.32 22.11 -32.93
C ILE A 321 -28.52 21.27 -33.41
N ASP A 322 -28.28 20.06 -33.92
CA ASP A 322 -29.32 19.12 -34.36
C ASP A 322 -29.81 18.21 -33.21
N GLY A 323 -29.41 18.49 -31.97
CA GLY A 323 -29.76 17.69 -30.80
C GLY A 323 -29.08 16.31 -30.79
N ARG A 324 -27.93 16.18 -31.44
CA ARG A 324 -27.18 14.91 -31.50
C ARG A 324 -25.74 15.02 -31.01
N ILE A 325 -25.29 13.93 -30.39
CA ILE A 325 -23.90 13.69 -30.04
C ILE A 325 -23.22 13.10 -31.26
N TRP A 326 -22.08 13.69 -31.63
CA TRP A 326 -21.22 13.18 -32.67
C TRP A 326 -19.88 12.83 -32.06
N TYR A 327 -19.38 11.63 -32.33
CA TYR A 327 -18.00 11.26 -32.07
C TYR A 327 -17.26 11.39 -33.40
N GLN A 328 -16.32 12.33 -33.45
CA GLN A 328 -15.67 12.73 -34.70
C GLN A 328 -16.70 13.12 -35.78
N ALA A 329 -16.62 12.49 -36.96
CA ALA A 329 -17.54 12.70 -38.08
C ALA A 329 -18.76 11.77 -38.06
N THR A 330 -18.94 10.97 -37.00
CA THR A 330 -20.04 10.00 -36.91
C THR A 330 -21.09 10.47 -35.92
N ASN A 331 -22.35 10.46 -36.37
CA ASN A 331 -23.48 10.63 -35.47
C ASN A 331 -23.68 9.35 -34.65
N ILE A 332 -23.66 9.46 -33.32
CA ILE A 332 -23.77 8.28 -32.46
C ILE A 332 -25.14 8.16 -31.78
N ARG A 333 -25.72 9.27 -31.30
CA ARG A 333 -27.07 9.29 -30.72
C ARG A 333 -27.65 10.69 -30.56
N ALA A 334 -28.95 10.77 -30.30
CA ALA A 334 -29.60 11.99 -29.83
C ALA A 334 -29.25 12.30 -28.37
N TYR A 335 -29.26 13.57 -28.00
CA TYR A 335 -29.21 14.01 -26.60
C TYR A 335 -30.42 14.89 -26.26
N VAL A 336 -30.85 14.77 -25.01
CA VAL A 336 -31.81 15.62 -24.33
C VAL A 336 -31.07 16.71 -23.56
N ALA A 337 -31.56 17.95 -23.68
CA ALA A 337 -31.07 19.09 -22.91
C ALA A 337 -31.35 18.91 -21.41
N ASN A 338 -30.53 19.52 -20.56
CA ASN A 338 -30.58 19.42 -19.10
C ASN A 338 -30.38 17.99 -18.56
N THR A 339 -29.74 17.12 -19.34
CA THR A 339 -29.38 15.75 -18.94
C THR A 339 -27.87 15.62 -18.80
N TRP A 340 -27.43 15.00 -17.71
CA TRP A 340 -26.04 14.59 -17.50
C TRP A 340 -25.75 13.32 -18.31
N TYR A 341 -24.64 13.34 -19.04
CA TYR A 341 -24.10 12.19 -19.78
C TYR A 341 -22.75 11.82 -19.19
N HIS A 342 -22.53 10.54 -18.92
CA HIS A 342 -21.22 10.03 -18.56
C HIS A 342 -20.44 9.67 -19.82
N LEU A 343 -19.40 10.45 -20.11
CA LEU A 343 -18.56 10.28 -21.30
C LEU A 343 -17.26 9.58 -20.90
N LYS A 344 -16.89 8.50 -21.59
CA LYS A 344 -15.66 7.76 -21.31
C LYS A 344 -14.93 7.39 -22.60
N TRP A 345 -13.63 7.67 -22.63
CA TRP A 345 -12.71 7.27 -23.68
C TRP A 345 -11.76 6.23 -23.12
N ILE A 346 -11.59 5.10 -23.79
CA ILE A 346 -10.61 4.07 -23.45
C ILE A 346 -9.69 3.91 -24.64
N TRP A 347 -8.38 4.07 -24.42
CA TRP A 347 -7.39 3.89 -25.47
C TRP A 347 -6.43 2.74 -25.14
N THR A 348 -6.12 1.96 -26.17
CA THR A 348 -5.08 0.92 -26.10
C THR A 348 -3.83 1.30 -26.91
N ASP A 349 -3.92 2.34 -27.75
CA ASP A 349 -2.80 2.93 -28.44
C ASP A 349 -3.13 4.38 -28.87
N LEU A 350 -2.39 5.36 -28.33
CA LEU A 350 -2.45 6.77 -28.76
C LEU A 350 -1.31 7.16 -29.71
N GLY A 351 -0.27 6.33 -29.86
CA GLY A 351 1.02 6.72 -30.44
C GLY A 351 1.28 6.27 -31.88
N GLY A 352 0.25 5.93 -32.67
CA GLY A 352 0.46 5.53 -34.07
C GLY A 352 -0.77 5.60 -34.99
N ALA A 353 -0.50 5.42 -36.29
CA ALA A 353 -1.48 5.35 -37.38
C ALA A 353 -2.43 4.15 -37.25
N GLY A 354 -3.41 4.27 -36.34
CA GLY A 354 -4.34 3.20 -36.02
C GLY A 354 -4.96 3.35 -34.63
N ARG A 355 -5.17 4.59 -34.19
CA ARG A 355 -5.67 4.94 -32.85
C ARG A 355 -6.87 4.10 -32.47
N ASN A 356 -6.71 3.28 -31.44
CA ASN A 356 -7.81 2.49 -30.93
C ASN A 356 -8.40 3.18 -29.70
N VAL A 357 -9.37 4.07 -29.93
CA VAL A 357 -10.10 4.77 -28.86
C VAL A 357 -11.57 4.46 -28.94
N ASP A 358 -11.99 3.61 -28.01
CA ASP A 358 -13.39 3.30 -27.78
C ASP A 358 -14.04 4.45 -27.00
N PHE A 359 -15.22 4.85 -27.46
CA PHE A 359 -16.00 5.91 -26.84
C PHE A 359 -17.32 5.38 -26.30
N TYR A 360 -17.58 5.66 -25.04
CA TYR A 360 -18.75 5.24 -24.31
C TYR A 360 -19.59 6.44 -23.87
N VAL A 361 -20.91 6.31 -23.98
CA VAL A 361 -21.89 7.23 -23.39
C VAL A 361 -22.79 6.43 -22.46
N ASP A 362 -22.83 6.82 -21.18
CA ASP A 362 -23.62 6.15 -20.13
C ASP A 362 -23.32 4.64 -20.03
N GLY A 363 -22.05 4.28 -20.20
CA GLY A 363 -21.56 2.89 -20.16
C GLY A 363 -21.81 2.06 -21.42
N VAL A 364 -22.48 2.63 -22.44
CA VAL A 364 -22.72 1.97 -23.73
C VAL A 364 -21.60 2.33 -24.71
N LEU A 365 -21.01 1.34 -25.39
CA LEU A 365 -20.04 1.57 -26.47
C LEU A 365 -20.76 2.15 -27.69
N GLU A 366 -20.43 3.39 -28.04
CA GLU A 366 -21.10 4.17 -29.09
C GLU A 366 -20.15 4.57 -30.23
N GLY A 367 -18.83 4.50 -30.01
CA GLY A 367 -17.82 4.77 -31.02
C GLY A 367 -16.68 3.76 -30.98
N THR A 368 -16.39 3.15 -32.13
CA THR A 368 -15.24 2.27 -32.38
C THR A 368 -14.31 2.93 -33.41
N PRO A 369 -13.03 2.54 -33.51
CA PRO A 369 -11.93 3.49 -33.51
C PRO A 369 -11.93 4.53 -34.62
N ALA A 370 -11.65 5.78 -34.21
CA ALA A 370 -11.47 6.92 -35.10
C ALA A 370 -10.12 6.84 -35.83
N THR A 371 -10.12 6.31 -37.05
CA THR A 371 -9.01 6.51 -38.00
C THR A 371 -9.09 7.92 -38.56
N ASP A 372 -8.41 8.87 -37.94
CA ASP A 372 -8.08 10.15 -38.57
C ASP A 372 -6.55 10.31 -38.59
N GLY A 373 -6.03 10.75 -39.73
CA GLY A 373 -4.72 10.37 -40.28
C GLY A 373 -3.51 11.16 -39.77
N ALA A 374 -3.53 11.64 -38.53
CA ALA A 374 -2.38 12.31 -37.91
C ALA A 374 -2.14 11.74 -36.51
N ASP A 375 -0.88 11.38 -36.23
CA ASP A 375 -0.40 10.89 -34.94
C ASP A 375 -0.65 11.94 -33.84
N LEU A 376 -0.94 11.50 -32.61
CA LEU A 376 -0.87 12.38 -31.43
C LEU A 376 0.54 12.23 -30.86
N ASP A 377 1.40 13.23 -31.05
CA ASP A 377 2.63 13.33 -30.28
C ASP A 377 2.28 13.67 -28.81
N PHE A 378 3.17 13.32 -27.87
CA PHE A 378 2.97 13.63 -26.46
C PHE A 378 3.66 14.96 -26.12
N PRO A 379 3.06 15.81 -25.26
CA PRO A 379 1.92 15.58 -24.36
C PRO A 379 0.53 15.97 -24.90
N VAL A 380 -0.52 15.33 -24.37
CA VAL A 380 -1.93 15.55 -24.75
C VAL A 380 -2.62 16.59 -23.85
N ASP A 381 -3.40 17.49 -24.47
CA ASP A 381 -4.29 18.46 -23.82
C ASP A 381 -5.76 17.96 -23.81
N LEU A 382 -6.53 18.44 -22.82
CA LEU A 382 -7.99 18.40 -22.78
C LEU A 382 -8.55 19.80 -22.95
N ARG A 383 -9.55 19.96 -23.83
CA ARG A 383 -10.21 21.25 -24.12
C ARG A 383 -11.72 21.11 -24.15
N PHE A 384 -12.40 22.04 -23.49
CA PHE A 384 -13.85 22.22 -23.53
C PHE A 384 -14.16 23.55 -24.19
N GLY A 385 -15.11 23.59 -25.12
CA GLY A 385 -15.50 24.86 -25.73
C GLY A 385 -16.95 24.92 -26.15
N GLN A 386 -17.51 26.12 -26.07
CA GLN A 386 -18.86 26.47 -26.49
C GLN A 386 -18.79 27.62 -27.50
N VAL A 387 -19.71 27.59 -28.47
CA VAL A 387 -19.93 28.68 -29.42
C VAL A 387 -21.43 28.85 -29.60
N VAL A 388 -21.96 29.99 -29.19
CA VAL A 388 -23.32 30.40 -29.55
C VAL A 388 -23.33 30.94 -30.99
N GLY A 389 -24.15 30.37 -31.87
CA GLY A 389 -24.34 30.86 -33.24
C GLY A 389 -23.25 30.46 -34.26
N PHE A 390 -23.57 29.48 -35.10
CA PHE A 390 -22.80 29.23 -36.33
C PHE A 390 -23.61 29.63 -37.57
N GLY A 391 -23.31 30.81 -38.09
CA GLY A 391 -23.58 31.16 -39.49
C GLY A 391 -22.35 30.83 -40.33
N GLY A 392 -22.35 29.67 -41.01
CA GLY A 392 -21.37 29.36 -42.05
C GLY A 392 -20.74 27.98 -41.94
N PHE A 393 -21.21 27.06 -42.78
CA PHE A 393 -20.53 25.82 -43.12
C PHE A 393 -19.17 26.12 -43.77
N TYR A 394 -18.13 25.40 -43.37
CA TYR A 394 -17.08 25.02 -44.31
C TYR A 394 -17.19 23.50 -44.50
N THR A 395 -17.51 23.15 -45.75
CA THR A 395 -17.55 21.80 -46.33
C THR A 395 -16.22 21.09 -46.24
#